data_AF-A0A136PZD2-F1
#
_entry.id   AF-A0A136PZD2-F1
#
_cell.length_a   1.000
_cell.length_b   1.000
_cell.length_c   1.000
_cell.angle_alpha   90.00
_cell.angle_beta   90.00
_cell.angle_gamma   90.00
#
_symmetry.space_group_name_H-M   'P 1'
#
loop_
_entity.id
_entity.type
_entity.pdbx_description
1 polymer ?
#
loop_
_entity_poly.entity_id
_entity_poly.type
_entity_poly.pdbx_seq_one_letter_code
_entity_poly.pdbx_strand_id
1 'polypeptide(L)'
;MTSVHRRAVPVPSRLGIGPMSKNAVDACIAVAHRRRQPLMLIPSRRQVEAEAQGGGYVEGWNTETFAAYVRHHDPEGLILLCRDHGGPYQNPRERAERLSGEAAMISAMASFREDVQQGFDLLHIDTSMDLDGVADVQVAIDRAVELYGECAEAAAQAGRSPMYEIGFEDQGRDTNDPFEFRDQLDAVLAALARHGLPRPTFVVAQTATKVVETDNVGAFSAAPSAVTYTVSALAGLTADRGIALKAHNCDYLTGAEVRALSGAGVDALNVAPEFGVVETRAFLRLLDRLGLTAQRDAFLAEAYASGLWRKWMAPDTTATDTDRAVIAGHYVYGSAKFAEIKEVAAKAAIREGIDVDTYLRDAVAEAIERYAAALPHPVPSPLAVAGN
;
A
#
# COMPACT_ATOMS: atom_id res chain seq x y z
N MET A 1 -21.29 29.04 -0.82
CA MET A 1 -21.87 27.86 -0.16
C MET A 1 -21.04 27.58 1.07
N THR A 2 -21.68 27.57 2.24
CA THR A 2 -21.07 27.49 3.56
C THR A 2 -20.15 26.27 3.66
N SER A 3 -18.85 26.52 3.84
CA SER A 3 -17.88 25.52 4.29
C SER A 3 -18.34 25.00 5.64
N VAL A 4 -19.04 23.87 5.64
CA VAL A 4 -19.21 23.07 6.84
C VAL A 4 -17.82 22.52 7.10
N HIS A 5 -17.10 23.10 8.06
CA HIS A 5 -15.84 22.53 8.54
C HIS A 5 -16.15 21.14 9.13
N ARG A 6 -16.02 20.11 8.31
CA ARG A 6 -16.05 18.70 8.71
C ARG A 6 -14.98 18.50 9.79
N ARG A 7 -15.35 17.87 10.89
CA ARG A 7 -14.37 17.47 11.91
C ARG A 7 -13.56 16.30 11.34
N ALA A 8 -12.25 16.50 11.17
CA ALA A 8 -11.36 15.46 10.69
C ALA A 8 -11.42 14.23 11.61
N VAL A 9 -11.39 13.03 11.01
CA VAL A 9 -11.33 11.78 11.79
C VAL A 9 -9.89 11.62 12.28
N PRO A 10 -9.65 11.50 13.60
CA PRO A 10 -8.30 11.29 14.13
C PRO A 10 -7.77 9.93 13.67
N VAL A 11 -6.61 9.94 13.02
CA VAL A 11 -5.92 8.74 12.52
C VAL A 11 -4.45 8.81 12.91
N PRO A 12 -3.82 7.68 13.27
CA PRO A 12 -2.46 7.68 13.77
C PRO A 12 -1.42 8.01 12.68
N SER A 13 -1.74 7.72 11.42
CA SER A 13 -0.95 8.07 10.25
C SER A 13 -1.85 8.40 9.07
N ARG A 14 -1.33 9.19 8.12
CA ARG A 14 -2.03 9.62 6.91
C ARG A 14 -1.37 9.12 5.61
N LEU A 15 -0.26 8.40 5.71
CA LEU A 15 0.51 7.96 4.55
C LEU A 15 0.91 6.50 4.70
N GLY A 16 0.41 5.67 3.78
CA GLY A 16 0.82 4.29 3.56
C GLY A 16 1.87 4.20 2.47
N ILE A 17 2.99 3.54 2.79
CA ILE A 17 4.12 3.30 1.91
C ILE A 17 4.24 1.81 1.63
N GLY A 18 4.16 1.44 0.34
CA GLY A 18 4.46 0.09 -0.11
C GLY A 18 5.93 -0.25 0.12
N PRO A 19 6.27 -1.37 0.79
CA PRO A 19 7.65 -1.77 1.01
C PRO A 19 8.20 -2.39 -0.29
N MET A 20 8.52 -1.56 -1.28
CA MET A 20 8.95 -2.04 -2.61
C MET A 20 10.34 -2.71 -2.60
N SER A 21 11.12 -2.49 -1.54
CA SER A 21 12.49 -2.97 -1.34
C SER A 21 12.90 -2.73 0.12
N LYS A 22 14.08 -3.22 0.52
CA LYS A 22 14.70 -2.85 1.80
C LYS A 22 14.95 -1.34 1.89
N ASN A 23 15.38 -0.72 0.79
CA ASN A 23 15.64 0.72 0.76
C ASN A 23 14.36 1.55 0.92
N ALA A 24 13.22 1.08 0.40
CA ALA A 24 11.93 1.72 0.63
C ALA A 24 11.48 1.63 2.10
N VAL A 25 11.73 0.49 2.76
CA VAL A 25 11.49 0.31 4.21
C VAL A 25 12.38 1.26 5.02
N ASP A 26 13.68 1.25 4.77
CA ASP A 26 14.64 2.11 5.48
C ASP A 26 14.35 3.61 5.24
N ALA A 27 13.90 3.96 4.02
CA ALA A 27 13.49 5.32 3.68
C ALA A 27 12.24 5.76 4.46
N CYS A 28 11.25 4.87 4.59
CA CYS A 28 10.05 5.11 5.40
C CYS A 28 10.43 5.39 6.86
N ILE A 29 11.26 4.53 7.48
CA ILE A 29 11.76 4.71 8.85
C ILE A 29 12.48 6.05 8.99
N ALA A 30 13.41 6.35 8.07
CA ALA A 30 14.16 7.60 8.08
C ALA A 30 13.26 8.84 7.99
N VAL A 31 12.23 8.82 7.14
CA VAL A 31 11.26 9.93 7.03
C VAL A 31 10.45 10.06 8.30
N ALA A 32 9.94 8.95 8.85
CA ALA A 32 9.16 8.95 10.09
C ALA A 32 9.94 9.58 11.25
N HIS A 33 11.22 9.20 11.41
CA HIS A 33 12.11 9.74 12.43
C HIS A 33 12.42 11.23 12.22
N ARG A 34 12.77 11.64 10.99
CA ARG A 34 13.03 13.06 10.67
C ARG A 34 11.82 13.94 10.96
N ARG A 35 10.61 13.45 10.63
CA ARG A 35 9.36 14.19 10.81
C ARG A 35 8.76 14.03 12.21
N ARG A 36 9.28 13.10 13.02
CA ARG A 36 8.72 12.66 14.31
C ARG A 36 7.22 12.36 14.19
N GLN A 37 6.85 11.64 13.15
CA GLN A 37 5.46 11.35 12.76
C GLN A 37 5.30 9.88 12.42
N PRO A 38 4.20 9.24 12.87
CA PRO A 38 3.94 7.88 12.47
C PRO A 38 3.67 7.76 10.97
N LEU A 39 4.23 6.73 10.34
CA LEU A 39 3.96 6.33 8.94
C LEU A 39 3.48 4.88 8.91
N MET A 40 2.78 4.49 7.84
CA MET A 40 2.34 3.10 7.65
C MET A 40 3.23 2.42 6.62
N LEU A 41 3.73 1.23 6.92
CA LEU A 41 4.21 0.29 5.91
C LEU A 41 3.06 -0.67 5.56
N ILE A 42 2.75 -0.77 4.27
CA ILE A 42 1.54 -1.45 3.76
C ILE A 42 1.88 -2.61 2.81
N PRO A 43 2.60 -3.68 3.23
CA PRO A 43 2.80 -4.83 2.36
C PRO A 43 1.47 -5.47 1.93
N SER A 44 1.30 -5.63 0.63
CA SER A 44 0.31 -6.56 0.09
C SER A 44 0.74 -8.02 0.26
N ARG A 45 -0.20 -8.96 0.12
CA ARG A 45 0.08 -10.42 0.11
C ARG A 45 1.00 -10.88 -1.01
N ARG A 46 1.32 -10.01 -1.98
CA ARG A 46 2.32 -10.27 -3.03
C ARG A 46 3.73 -9.89 -2.59
N GLN A 47 3.83 -8.83 -1.79
CA GLN A 47 5.09 -8.24 -1.38
C GLN A 47 5.72 -9.02 -0.24
N VAL A 48 4.96 -9.18 0.84
CA VAL A 48 5.37 -9.90 2.05
C VAL A 48 4.18 -10.74 2.50
N GLU A 49 4.41 -12.03 2.72
CA GLU A 49 3.40 -13.03 3.00
C GLU A 49 3.98 -14.08 3.98
N ALA A 50 3.12 -14.85 4.64
CA ALA A 50 3.54 -15.94 5.50
C ALA A 50 4.46 -16.92 4.76
N GLU A 51 5.46 -17.46 5.46
CA GLU A 51 6.41 -18.44 4.92
C GLU A 51 5.67 -19.64 4.30
N ALA A 52 4.66 -20.15 5.01
CA ALA A 52 3.82 -21.26 4.56
C ALA A 52 3.08 -20.98 3.23
N GLN A 53 2.96 -19.71 2.86
CA GLN A 53 2.31 -19.25 1.62
C GLN A 53 3.31 -18.75 0.57
N GLY A 54 4.61 -18.70 0.88
CA GLY A 54 5.70 -18.44 -0.06
C GLY A 54 6.46 -17.13 0.15
N GLY A 55 6.27 -16.41 1.26
CA GLY A 55 7.08 -15.25 1.66
C GLY A 55 6.78 -13.94 0.89
N GLY A 56 6.51 -14.01 -0.42
CA GLY A 56 6.37 -12.82 -1.28
C GLY A 56 7.66 -12.51 -2.05
N TYR A 57 7.70 -11.38 -2.76
CA TYR A 57 8.84 -11.04 -3.63
C TYR A 57 9.84 -10.03 -3.02
N VAL A 58 9.49 -9.34 -1.93
CA VAL A 58 10.31 -8.24 -1.40
C VAL A 58 11.41 -8.81 -0.51
N GLU A 59 12.65 -8.69 -0.98
CA GLU A 59 13.88 -8.98 -0.19
C GLU A 59 13.95 -10.40 0.41
N GLY A 60 13.15 -11.34 -0.11
CA GLY A 60 13.03 -12.69 0.45
C GLY A 60 12.46 -12.71 1.88
N TRP A 61 11.84 -11.62 2.34
CA TRP A 61 11.19 -11.57 3.63
C TRP A 61 9.87 -12.33 3.60
N ASN A 62 9.57 -13.02 4.70
CA ASN A 62 8.23 -13.43 5.09
C ASN A 62 7.68 -12.46 6.16
N THR A 63 6.41 -12.62 6.55
CA THR A 63 5.76 -11.74 7.53
C THR A 63 6.56 -11.58 8.84
N GLU A 64 7.09 -12.67 9.40
CA GLU A 64 7.90 -12.65 10.64
C GLU A 64 9.19 -11.86 10.46
N THR A 65 9.99 -12.20 9.45
CA THR A 65 11.29 -11.58 9.21
C THR A 65 11.17 -10.11 8.80
N PHE A 66 10.13 -9.74 8.06
CA PHE A 66 9.79 -8.35 7.75
C PHE A 66 9.45 -7.57 9.03
N ALA A 67 8.53 -8.08 9.85
CA ALA A 67 8.13 -7.41 11.09
C ALA A 67 9.30 -7.27 12.07
N ALA A 68 10.12 -8.31 12.20
CA ALA A 68 11.34 -8.29 13.02
C ALA A 68 12.35 -7.25 12.51
N TYR A 69 12.57 -7.18 11.19
CA TYR A 69 13.46 -6.19 10.58
C TYR A 69 13.00 -4.76 10.86
N VAL A 70 11.72 -4.46 10.61
CA VAL A 70 11.17 -3.11 10.82
C VAL A 70 11.30 -2.69 12.29
N ARG A 71 10.89 -3.55 13.23
CA ARG A 71 10.97 -3.23 14.67
C ARG A 71 12.40 -3.03 15.16
N HIS A 72 13.34 -3.81 14.62
CA HIS A 72 14.75 -3.64 14.99
C HIS A 72 15.28 -2.26 14.56
N HIS A 73 14.86 -1.77 13.39
CA HIS A 73 15.33 -0.50 12.82
C HIS A 73 14.47 0.71 13.24
N ASP A 74 13.30 0.48 13.84
CA ASP A 74 12.42 1.51 14.38
C ASP A 74 12.23 1.37 15.91
N PRO A 75 13.27 1.69 16.71
CA PRO A 75 13.17 1.63 18.17
C PRO A 75 12.22 2.68 18.78
N GLU A 76 11.84 3.72 18.00
CA GLU A 76 10.88 4.74 18.44
C GLU A 76 9.41 4.33 18.22
N GLY A 77 9.15 3.23 17.49
CA GLY A 77 7.80 2.75 17.22
C GLY A 77 6.97 3.72 16.39
N LEU A 78 7.60 4.42 15.44
CA LEU A 78 6.94 5.36 14.52
C LEU A 78 6.40 4.69 13.26
N ILE A 79 6.70 3.43 13.01
CA ILE A 79 6.17 2.67 11.88
C ILE A 79 5.04 1.75 12.33
N LEU A 80 3.87 1.99 11.75
CA LEU A 80 2.73 1.09 11.84
C LEU A 80 2.88 0.01 10.77
N LEU A 81 2.81 -1.25 11.18
CA LEU A 81 2.77 -2.40 10.28
C LEU A 81 1.32 -2.66 9.85
N CYS A 82 1.04 -2.55 8.56
CA CYS A 82 -0.32 -2.61 8.03
C CYS A 82 -0.41 -3.63 6.90
N ARG A 83 -1.38 -4.54 6.95
CA ARG A 83 -1.66 -5.42 5.82
C ARG A 83 -2.45 -4.64 4.78
N ASP A 84 -1.99 -4.63 3.53
CA ASP A 84 -2.77 -4.14 2.40
C ASP A 84 -3.40 -5.31 1.62
N HIS A 85 -4.63 -5.13 1.16
CA HIS A 85 -5.37 -6.10 0.34
C HIS A 85 -5.23 -7.55 0.86
N GLY A 86 -5.65 -7.82 2.09
CA GLY A 86 -5.37 -9.09 2.78
C GLY A 86 -6.37 -10.24 2.53
N GLY A 87 -7.50 -9.99 1.88
CA GLY A 87 -8.55 -11.01 1.74
C GLY A 87 -8.30 -12.04 0.62
N PRO A 88 -9.34 -12.82 0.27
CA PRO A 88 -9.23 -13.93 -0.68
C PRO A 88 -8.93 -13.44 -2.09
N TYR A 89 -8.22 -14.28 -2.84
CA TYR A 89 -7.74 -14.04 -4.22
C TYR A 89 -6.78 -12.86 -4.39
N GLN A 90 -6.24 -12.34 -3.28
CA GLN A 90 -5.20 -11.32 -3.26
C GLN A 90 -3.79 -11.93 -3.29
N ASN A 91 -3.63 -13.16 -2.80
CA ASN A 91 -2.43 -13.94 -3.05
C ASN A 91 -2.51 -14.56 -4.46
N PRO A 92 -1.52 -14.31 -5.34
CA PRO A 92 -1.54 -14.81 -6.72
C PRO A 92 -1.68 -16.33 -6.83
N ARG A 93 -1.21 -17.08 -5.83
CA ARG A 93 -1.31 -18.54 -5.80
C ARG A 93 -2.74 -19.03 -5.77
N GLU A 94 -3.64 -18.32 -5.08
CA GLU A 94 -5.03 -18.73 -4.92
C GLU A 94 -5.76 -18.79 -6.27
N ARG A 95 -5.45 -17.84 -7.17
CA ARG A 95 -5.97 -17.84 -8.54
C ARG A 95 -5.25 -18.84 -9.44
N ALA A 96 -3.92 -18.95 -9.32
CA ALA A 96 -3.13 -19.87 -10.12
C ALA A 96 -3.50 -21.34 -9.85
N GLU A 97 -3.77 -21.67 -8.59
CA GLU A 97 -4.20 -22.99 -8.12
C GLU A 97 -5.73 -23.18 -8.22
N ARG A 98 -6.45 -22.14 -8.66
CA ARG A 98 -7.92 -22.11 -8.82
C ARG A 98 -8.68 -22.57 -7.58
N LEU A 99 -8.28 -22.06 -6.41
CA LEU A 99 -8.92 -22.39 -5.14
C LEU A 99 -10.41 -22.01 -5.15
N SER A 100 -11.23 -22.82 -4.47
CA SER A 100 -12.63 -22.47 -4.19
C SER A 100 -12.70 -21.24 -3.29
N GLY A 101 -13.85 -20.56 -3.23
CA GLY A 101 -14.04 -19.40 -2.36
C GLY A 101 -13.73 -19.71 -0.90
N GLU A 102 -14.17 -20.88 -0.41
CA GLU A 102 -13.87 -21.37 0.94
C GLU A 102 -12.36 -21.57 1.17
N ALA A 103 -11.66 -22.21 0.23
CA ALA A 103 -10.22 -22.42 0.34
C ALA A 103 -9.43 -21.10 0.27
N ALA A 104 -9.88 -20.14 -0.53
CA ALA A 104 -9.30 -18.80 -0.58
C ALA A 104 -9.54 -18.00 0.72
N MET A 105 -10.70 -18.16 1.36
CA MET A 105 -10.99 -17.57 2.68
C MET A 105 -10.09 -18.15 3.77
N ILE A 106 -9.91 -19.48 3.80
CA ILE A 106 -8.99 -20.16 4.72
C ILE A 106 -7.55 -19.66 4.52
N SER A 107 -7.14 -19.51 3.26
CA SER A 107 -5.81 -18.98 2.90
C SER A 107 -5.63 -17.53 3.35
N ALA A 108 -6.60 -16.65 3.10
CA ALA A 108 -6.58 -15.27 3.58
C ALA A 108 -6.51 -15.20 5.11
N MET A 109 -7.33 -16.00 5.81
CA MET A 109 -7.33 -16.02 7.26
C MET A 109 -5.98 -16.52 7.83
N ALA A 110 -5.34 -17.51 7.21
CA ALA A 110 -4.02 -17.95 7.63
C ALA A 110 -2.97 -16.84 7.51
N SER A 111 -3.06 -16.00 6.47
CA SER A 111 -2.22 -14.79 6.32
C SER A 111 -2.48 -13.78 7.45
N PHE A 112 -3.76 -13.47 7.72
CA PHE A 112 -4.11 -12.55 8.81
C PHE A 112 -3.72 -13.07 10.20
N ARG A 113 -3.79 -14.39 10.46
CA ARG A 113 -3.32 -14.96 11.73
C ARG A 113 -1.82 -14.73 11.92
N GLU A 114 -1.03 -14.88 10.85
CA GLU A 114 0.40 -14.56 10.89
C GLU A 114 0.60 -13.07 11.16
N ASP A 115 -0.10 -12.18 10.44
CA ASP A 115 0.00 -10.74 10.67
C ASP A 115 -0.34 -10.36 12.13
N VAL A 116 -1.38 -10.95 12.72
CA VAL A 116 -1.75 -10.76 14.14
C VAL A 116 -0.66 -11.26 15.08
N GLN A 117 -0.13 -12.46 14.86
CA GLN A 117 0.95 -13.03 15.67
C GLN A 117 2.21 -12.15 15.61
N GLN A 118 2.54 -11.69 14.41
CA GLN A 118 3.63 -10.76 14.17
C GLN A 118 3.29 -9.32 14.52
N GLY A 119 2.15 -9.06 15.16
CA GLY A 119 1.79 -7.76 15.75
C GLY A 119 1.60 -6.64 14.74
N PHE A 120 0.98 -6.91 13.60
CA PHE A 120 0.51 -5.88 12.69
C PHE A 120 -0.52 -4.98 13.39
N ASP A 121 -0.43 -3.68 13.15
CA ASP A 121 -1.23 -2.62 13.78
C ASP A 121 -2.53 -2.35 13.02
N LEU A 122 -2.61 -2.72 11.74
CA LEU A 122 -3.80 -2.54 10.90
C LEU A 122 -3.97 -3.70 9.92
N LEU A 123 -5.19 -4.22 9.80
CA LEU A 123 -5.53 -5.26 8.84
C LEU A 123 -6.56 -4.74 7.83
N HIS A 124 -6.17 -4.66 6.55
CA HIS A 124 -7.10 -4.38 5.46
C HIS A 124 -7.80 -5.66 5.00
N ILE A 125 -9.04 -5.82 5.46
CA ILE A 125 -9.94 -6.92 5.10
C ILE A 125 -10.60 -6.58 3.75
N ASP A 126 -9.89 -6.88 2.67
CA ASP A 126 -10.36 -6.65 1.30
C ASP A 126 -10.89 -7.94 0.67
N THR A 127 -12.22 -8.03 0.54
CA THR A 127 -12.94 -9.17 -0.02
C THR A 127 -13.58 -8.87 -1.38
N SER A 128 -13.13 -7.81 -2.05
CA SER A 128 -13.65 -7.35 -3.35
C SER A 128 -13.33 -8.31 -4.50
N MET A 129 -12.42 -9.26 -4.33
CA MET A 129 -11.93 -10.12 -5.39
C MET A 129 -12.56 -11.53 -5.36
N ASP A 130 -12.77 -12.10 -6.54
CA ASP A 130 -13.14 -13.50 -6.77
C ASP A 130 -12.19 -14.17 -7.78
N LEU A 131 -12.31 -15.48 -7.98
CA LEU A 131 -11.39 -16.29 -8.80
C LEU A 131 -11.14 -15.69 -10.18
N ASP A 132 -12.20 -15.29 -10.87
CA ASP A 132 -12.16 -14.81 -12.25
C ASP A 132 -12.44 -13.29 -12.38
N GLY A 133 -12.44 -12.54 -11.28
CA GLY A 133 -12.67 -11.09 -11.34
C GLY A 133 -12.98 -10.44 -9.99
N VAL A 134 -13.94 -9.50 -10.01
CA VAL A 134 -14.52 -8.85 -8.84
C VAL A 134 -15.65 -9.73 -8.30
N ALA A 135 -15.77 -9.83 -6.98
CA ALA A 135 -16.82 -10.55 -6.31
C ALA A 135 -18.18 -9.83 -6.43
N ASP A 136 -19.27 -10.59 -6.35
CA ASP A 136 -20.58 -9.99 -6.11
C ASP A 136 -20.57 -9.23 -4.77
N VAL A 137 -21.25 -8.08 -4.71
CA VAL A 137 -21.24 -7.19 -3.54
C VAL A 137 -21.71 -7.92 -2.27
N GLN A 138 -22.74 -8.76 -2.36
CA GLN A 138 -23.23 -9.48 -1.17
C GLN A 138 -22.21 -10.52 -0.72
N VAL A 139 -21.58 -11.22 -1.66
CA VAL A 139 -20.50 -12.17 -1.37
C VAL A 139 -19.31 -11.46 -0.73
N ALA A 140 -18.91 -10.29 -1.22
CA ALA A 140 -17.84 -9.50 -0.63
C ALA A 140 -18.18 -9.08 0.81
N ILE A 141 -19.39 -8.58 1.07
CA ILE A 141 -19.84 -8.19 2.41
C ILE A 141 -19.85 -9.38 3.37
N ASP A 142 -20.41 -10.52 2.95
CA ASP A 142 -20.49 -11.73 3.79
C ASP A 142 -19.08 -12.22 4.16
N ARG A 143 -18.18 -12.31 3.16
CA ARG A 143 -16.76 -12.64 3.38
C ARG A 143 -16.07 -11.64 4.30
N ALA A 144 -16.35 -10.34 4.15
CA ALA A 144 -15.73 -9.31 4.97
C ALA A 144 -16.12 -9.48 6.44
N VAL A 145 -17.40 -9.68 6.73
CA VAL A 145 -17.90 -9.86 8.11
C VAL A 145 -17.33 -11.11 8.75
N GLU A 146 -17.24 -12.22 8.00
CA GLU A 146 -16.64 -13.48 8.45
C GLU A 146 -15.16 -13.31 8.80
N LEU A 147 -14.33 -12.84 7.85
CA LEU A 147 -12.90 -12.64 8.09
C LEU A 147 -12.62 -11.59 9.17
N TYR A 148 -13.41 -10.52 9.22
CA TYR A 148 -13.28 -9.51 10.26
C TYR A 148 -13.53 -10.12 11.65
N GLY A 149 -14.56 -10.95 11.78
CA GLY A 149 -14.87 -11.66 13.02
C GLY A 149 -13.74 -12.59 13.44
N GLU A 150 -13.23 -13.42 12.52
CA GLU A 150 -12.12 -14.32 12.80
C GLU A 150 -10.83 -13.57 13.15
N CYS A 151 -10.55 -12.44 12.49
CA CYS A 151 -9.39 -11.60 12.82
C CYS A 151 -9.54 -10.96 14.21
N ALA A 152 -10.74 -10.50 14.57
CA ALA A 152 -11.01 -9.94 15.89
C ALA A 152 -10.85 -11.00 16.99
N GLU A 153 -11.33 -12.21 16.75
CA GLU A 153 -11.17 -13.32 17.67
C GLU A 153 -9.68 -13.72 17.82
N ALA A 154 -8.97 -13.89 16.70
CA ALA A 154 -7.55 -14.22 16.71
C ALA A 154 -6.71 -13.15 17.43
N ALA A 155 -7.01 -11.87 17.19
CA ALA A 155 -6.36 -10.76 17.88
C ALA A 155 -6.64 -10.78 19.39
N ALA A 156 -7.90 -10.98 19.80
CA ALA A 156 -8.26 -11.07 21.21
C ALA A 156 -7.55 -12.25 21.91
N GLN A 157 -7.49 -13.42 21.28
CA GLN A 157 -6.77 -14.59 21.78
C GLN A 157 -5.26 -14.34 21.92
N ALA A 158 -4.69 -13.53 21.03
CA ALA A 158 -3.28 -13.11 21.08
C ALA A 158 -3.01 -11.92 22.01
N GLY A 159 -4.03 -11.36 22.69
CA GLY A 159 -3.89 -10.15 23.51
C GLY A 159 -3.55 -8.90 22.70
N ARG A 160 -3.98 -8.85 21.44
CA ARG A 160 -3.75 -7.76 20.49
C ARG A 160 -5.06 -7.04 20.17
N SER A 161 -4.94 -5.83 19.62
CA SER A 161 -6.09 -5.02 19.20
C SER A 161 -5.71 -4.19 17.97
N PRO A 162 -5.55 -4.82 16.79
CA PRO A 162 -5.24 -4.11 15.56
C PRO A 162 -6.42 -3.21 15.15
N MET A 163 -6.11 -2.17 14.39
CA MET A 163 -7.09 -1.42 13.62
C MET A 163 -7.56 -2.25 12.42
N TYR A 164 -8.73 -1.90 11.91
CA TYR A 164 -9.27 -2.54 10.72
C TYR A 164 -9.55 -1.53 9.63
N GLU A 165 -9.34 -1.98 8.41
CA GLU A 165 -9.69 -1.29 7.18
C GLU A 165 -10.53 -2.24 6.33
N ILE A 166 -11.55 -1.71 5.69
CA ILE A 166 -12.40 -2.48 4.76
C ILE A 166 -12.46 -1.76 3.42
N GLY A 167 -12.53 -2.53 2.35
CA GLY A 167 -12.66 -2.04 0.98
C GLY A 167 -13.60 -2.95 0.21
N PHE A 168 -14.35 -2.35 -0.71
CA PHE A 168 -15.31 -3.06 -1.56
C PHE A 168 -15.12 -2.72 -3.04
N GLU A 169 -14.02 -2.05 -3.40
CA GLU A 169 -13.93 -1.35 -4.68
C GLU A 169 -13.50 -2.22 -5.87
N ASP A 170 -14.02 -1.85 -7.04
CA ASP A 170 -13.34 -2.05 -8.32
C ASP A 170 -12.27 -0.96 -8.49
N GLN A 171 -11.07 -1.34 -8.92
CA GLN A 171 -9.92 -0.44 -9.11
C GLN A 171 -10.03 0.34 -10.43
N GLY A 172 -11.15 1.05 -10.63
CA GLY A 172 -11.50 1.82 -11.83
C GLY A 172 -10.81 3.19 -11.94
N ARG A 173 -11.23 3.99 -12.94
CA ARG A 173 -10.71 5.36 -13.18
C ARG A 173 -11.55 6.48 -12.57
N ASP A 174 -12.84 6.22 -12.35
CA ASP A 174 -13.83 7.16 -11.80
C ASP A 174 -14.05 6.91 -10.32
N THR A 175 -14.70 7.83 -9.60
CA THR A 175 -15.04 7.66 -8.18
C THR A 175 -16.14 6.63 -7.98
N ASN A 176 -16.27 6.08 -6.77
CA ASN A 176 -17.53 5.43 -6.39
C ASN A 176 -18.71 6.41 -6.45
N ASP A 177 -19.89 5.89 -6.79
CA ASP A 177 -21.13 6.61 -6.59
C ASP A 177 -21.42 6.76 -5.09
N PRO A 178 -21.67 7.97 -4.56
CA PRO A 178 -21.92 8.17 -3.14
C PRO A 178 -23.19 7.50 -2.61
N PHE A 179 -24.20 7.25 -3.44
CA PHE A 179 -25.43 6.57 -3.00
C PHE A 179 -25.15 5.08 -2.83
N GLU A 180 -24.56 4.44 -3.85
CA GLU A 180 -24.17 3.01 -3.78
C GLU A 180 -23.18 2.75 -2.65
N PHE A 181 -22.17 3.61 -2.51
CA PHE A 181 -21.17 3.50 -1.44
C PHE A 181 -21.80 3.62 -0.05
N ARG A 182 -22.77 4.54 0.14
CA ARG A 182 -23.48 4.67 1.42
C ARG A 182 -24.22 3.37 1.75
N ASP A 183 -24.94 2.81 0.80
CA ASP A 183 -25.78 1.63 1.04
C ASP A 183 -24.91 0.41 1.38
N GLN A 184 -23.76 0.24 0.70
CA GLN A 184 -22.76 -0.79 1.03
C GLN A 184 -22.14 -0.58 2.41
N LEU A 185 -21.74 0.66 2.73
CA LEU A 185 -21.15 1.00 4.03
C LEU A 185 -22.15 0.78 5.18
N ASP A 186 -23.42 1.13 4.99
CA ASP A 186 -24.45 0.90 5.99
C ASP A 186 -24.75 -0.58 6.18
N ALA A 187 -24.78 -1.36 5.10
CA ALA A 187 -24.99 -2.80 5.16
C ALA A 187 -23.86 -3.50 5.95
N VAL A 188 -22.59 -3.21 5.65
CA VAL A 188 -21.47 -3.84 6.37
C VAL A 188 -21.42 -3.39 7.82
N LEU A 189 -21.63 -2.10 8.12
CA LEU A 189 -21.60 -1.62 9.51
C LEU A 189 -22.73 -2.20 10.34
N ALA A 190 -23.93 -2.35 9.77
CA ALA A 190 -25.03 -3.04 10.42
C ALA A 190 -24.70 -4.52 10.66
N ALA A 191 -24.05 -5.19 9.71
CA ALA A 191 -23.60 -6.57 9.88
C ALA A 191 -22.56 -6.70 11.00
N LEU A 192 -21.48 -5.90 10.98
CA LEU A 192 -20.47 -5.88 12.04
C LEU A 192 -21.09 -5.64 13.42
N ALA A 193 -22.02 -4.67 13.53
CA ALA A 193 -22.70 -4.36 14.78
C ALA A 193 -23.56 -5.53 15.30
N ARG A 194 -24.25 -6.27 14.42
CA ARG A 194 -25.02 -7.47 14.80
C ARG A 194 -24.13 -8.58 15.38
N HIS A 195 -22.88 -8.65 14.93
CA HIS A 195 -21.87 -9.59 15.45
C HIS A 195 -21.08 -9.04 16.65
N GLY A 196 -21.38 -7.84 17.13
CA GLY A 196 -20.65 -7.21 18.24
C GLY A 196 -19.22 -6.81 17.90
N LEU A 197 -18.88 -6.69 16.61
CA LEU A 197 -17.55 -6.37 16.14
C LEU A 197 -17.27 -4.86 16.21
N PRO A 198 -16.01 -4.44 16.46
CA PRO A 198 -15.67 -3.02 16.49
C PRO A 198 -15.85 -2.41 15.11
N ARG A 199 -16.09 -1.10 15.05
CA ARG A 199 -16.11 -0.36 13.78
C ARG A 199 -14.71 -0.31 13.17
N PRO A 200 -14.58 -0.35 11.83
CA PRO A 200 -13.30 -0.16 11.18
C PRO A 200 -12.78 1.26 11.41
N THR A 201 -11.46 1.41 11.43
CA THR A 201 -10.79 2.71 11.50
C THR A 201 -10.80 3.41 10.14
N PHE A 202 -10.58 2.64 9.08
CA PHE A 202 -10.57 3.14 7.70
C PHE A 202 -11.59 2.40 6.84
N VAL A 203 -12.08 3.10 5.83
CA VAL A 203 -12.74 2.50 4.68
C VAL A 203 -12.08 3.03 3.42
N VAL A 204 -11.85 2.14 2.47
CA VAL A 204 -11.33 2.47 1.16
C VAL A 204 -12.51 2.77 0.24
N ALA A 205 -12.39 3.87 -0.51
CA ALA A 205 -13.27 4.14 -1.64
C ALA A 205 -12.39 4.55 -2.82
N GLN A 206 -12.87 4.25 -4.02
CA GLN A 206 -12.25 4.74 -5.24
C GLN A 206 -12.43 6.27 -5.31
N THR A 207 -11.31 6.99 -5.24
CA THR A 207 -11.24 8.46 -5.25
C THR A 207 -10.81 9.03 -6.60
N ALA A 208 -11.03 8.23 -7.66
CA ALA A 208 -10.62 8.49 -9.04
C ALA A 208 -9.10 8.66 -9.19
N THR A 209 -8.35 7.81 -8.51
CA THR A 209 -6.90 7.68 -8.60
C THR A 209 -6.58 6.32 -9.23
N LYS A 210 -5.78 6.34 -10.30
CA LYS A 210 -5.45 5.10 -11.03
C LYS A 210 -4.06 5.19 -11.61
N VAL A 211 -3.22 4.22 -11.25
CA VAL A 211 -1.89 4.09 -11.81
C VAL A 211 -1.94 3.32 -13.12
N VAL A 212 -1.37 3.91 -14.17
CA VAL A 212 -1.02 3.23 -15.42
C VAL A 212 0.37 3.72 -15.81
N GLU A 213 1.26 2.78 -16.11
CA GLU A 213 2.67 3.02 -16.39
C GLU A 213 3.37 3.78 -15.25
N THR A 214 3.79 5.02 -15.48
CA THR A 214 4.36 5.89 -14.44
C THR A 214 3.59 7.19 -14.25
N ASP A 215 2.27 7.13 -14.48
CA ASP A 215 1.37 8.26 -14.35
C ASP A 215 0.10 7.89 -13.56
N ASN A 216 -0.53 8.92 -12.98
CA ASN A 216 -1.87 8.81 -12.43
C ASN A 216 -2.91 9.26 -13.47
N VAL A 217 -3.61 8.29 -14.05
CA VAL A 217 -4.59 8.47 -15.14
C VAL A 217 -6.04 8.46 -14.66
N GLY A 218 -6.25 8.54 -13.34
CA GLY A 218 -7.57 8.64 -12.75
C GLY A 218 -8.23 9.99 -13.05
N ALA A 219 -9.56 10.04 -12.99
CA ALA A 219 -10.30 11.26 -13.30
C ALA A 219 -9.95 12.43 -12.36
N PHE A 220 -9.37 12.17 -11.19
CA PHE A 220 -8.90 13.21 -10.28
C PHE A 220 -7.85 14.11 -10.95
N SER A 221 -6.89 13.53 -11.67
CA SER A 221 -5.86 14.30 -12.40
C SER A 221 -6.46 15.08 -13.59
N ALA A 222 -7.48 14.53 -14.24
CA ALA A 222 -8.08 15.11 -15.45
C ALA A 222 -9.15 16.18 -15.17
N ALA A 223 -9.96 16.00 -14.11
CA ALA A 223 -11.06 16.89 -13.73
C ALA A 223 -11.11 17.15 -12.21
N PRO A 224 -10.07 17.76 -11.60
CA PRO A 224 -9.93 17.84 -10.14
C PRO A 224 -11.14 18.45 -9.44
N SER A 225 -11.78 19.48 -10.01
CA SER A 225 -12.91 20.18 -9.38
C SER A 225 -14.16 19.32 -9.26
N ALA A 226 -14.51 18.56 -10.30
CA ALA A 226 -15.69 17.70 -10.30
C ALA A 226 -15.48 16.50 -9.36
N VAL A 227 -14.31 15.88 -9.43
CA VAL A 227 -13.95 14.75 -8.57
C VAL A 227 -13.89 15.16 -7.10
N THR A 228 -13.34 16.34 -6.79
CA THR A 228 -13.27 16.86 -5.41
C THR A 228 -14.65 16.92 -4.75
N TYR A 229 -15.71 17.28 -5.48
CA TYR A 229 -17.07 17.29 -4.92
C TYR A 229 -17.53 15.88 -4.54
N THR A 230 -17.37 14.91 -5.44
CA THR A 230 -17.75 13.52 -5.18
C THR A 230 -16.92 12.91 -4.05
N VAL A 231 -15.61 13.13 -4.04
CA VAL A 231 -14.73 12.71 -2.95
C VAL A 231 -15.16 13.33 -1.63
N SER A 232 -15.54 14.61 -1.62
CA SER A 232 -16.07 15.27 -0.41
C SER A 232 -17.37 14.65 0.09
N ALA A 233 -18.25 14.22 -0.82
CA ALA A 233 -19.47 13.50 -0.45
C ALA A 233 -19.15 12.14 0.17
N LEU A 234 -18.24 11.36 -0.43
CA LEU A 234 -17.76 10.09 0.12
C LEU A 234 -17.15 10.30 1.52
N ALA A 235 -16.27 11.28 1.66
CA ALA A 235 -15.66 11.64 2.94
C ALA A 235 -16.68 12.06 4.01
N GLY A 236 -17.73 12.78 3.62
CA GLY A 236 -18.84 13.13 4.51
C GLY A 236 -19.53 11.89 5.06
N LEU A 237 -19.86 10.93 4.18
CA LEU A 237 -20.52 9.68 4.55
C LEU A 237 -19.69 8.86 5.55
N THR A 238 -18.37 8.77 5.38
CA THR A 238 -17.50 8.03 6.29
C THR A 238 -17.34 8.76 7.63
N ALA A 239 -17.17 10.08 7.63
CA ALA A 239 -17.07 10.87 8.87
C ALA A 239 -18.31 10.82 9.73
N ASP A 240 -19.50 10.88 9.13
CA ASP A 240 -20.76 10.80 9.88
C ASP A 240 -20.87 9.50 10.67
N ARG A 241 -20.09 8.47 10.29
CA ARG A 241 -19.97 7.17 10.96
C ARG A 241 -18.75 7.05 11.87
N GLY A 242 -17.88 8.08 11.88
CA GLY A 242 -16.62 8.12 12.64
C GLY A 242 -15.49 7.31 12.02
N ILE A 243 -15.53 7.07 10.70
CA ILE A 243 -14.57 6.23 9.97
C ILE A 243 -13.77 7.11 9.02
N ALA A 244 -12.47 6.88 8.93
CA ALA A 244 -11.57 7.64 8.06
C ALA A 244 -11.67 7.15 6.61
N LEU A 245 -11.70 8.07 5.64
CA LEU A 245 -11.63 7.72 4.22
C LEU A 245 -10.18 7.55 3.79
N LYS A 246 -9.83 6.42 3.16
CA LYS A 246 -8.50 6.18 2.64
C LYS A 246 -8.50 6.03 1.12
N ALA A 247 -7.53 6.65 0.46
CA ALA A 247 -7.36 6.60 -1.00
C ALA A 247 -6.21 5.67 -1.40
N HIS A 248 -6.43 4.82 -2.40
CA HIS A 248 -5.42 3.94 -2.97
C HIS A 248 -4.86 4.52 -4.28
N ASN A 249 -3.81 3.92 -4.84
CA ASN A 249 -3.23 4.30 -6.14
C ASN A 249 -2.87 5.79 -6.24
N CYS A 250 -2.37 6.41 -5.17
CA CYS A 250 -2.04 7.84 -5.13
C CYS A 250 -0.62 8.14 -5.64
N ASP A 251 0.06 7.14 -6.20
CA ASP A 251 1.33 7.28 -6.91
C ASP A 251 1.25 8.35 -8.01
N TYR A 252 2.37 9.04 -8.21
CA TYR A 252 2.60 10.08 -9.22
C TYR A 252 1.76 11.35 -9.08
N LEU A 253 0.92 11.47 -8.05
CA LEU A 253 0.22 12.72 -7.75
C LEU A 253 1.21 13.83 -7.34
N THR A 254 0.95 15.03 -7.84
CA THR A 254 1.67 16.24 -7.42
C THR A 254 1.32 16.64 -5.99
N GLY A 255 2.16 17.44 -5.34
CA GLY A 255 1.84 17.97 -4.01
C GLY A 255 0.56 18.83 -3.97
N ALA A 256 0.18 19.46 -5.09
CA ALA A 256 -1.08 20.20 -5.19
C ALA A 256 -2.29 19.26 -5.22
N GLU A 257 -2.20 18.16 -5.97
CA GLU A 257 -3.22 17.11 -6.04
C GLU A 257 -3.39 16.39 -4.70
N VAL A 258 -2.30 16.05 -4.01
CA VAL A 258 -2.34 15.47 -2.66
C VAL A 258 -3.05 16.41 -1.67
N ARG A 259 -2.73 17.71 -1.71
CA ARG A 259 -3.42 18.71 -0.88
C ARG A 259 -4.90 18.83 -1.23
N ALA A 260 -5.26 18.73 -2.51
CA ALA A 260 -6.64 18.78 -2.96
C ALA A 260 -7.43 17.54 -2.50
N LEU A 261 -6.88 16.32 -2.59
CA LEU A 261 -7.50 15.11 -2.03
C LEU A 261 -7.69 15.21 -0.52
N SER A 262 -6.64 15.63 0.21
CA SER A 262 -6.73 15.79 1.66
C SER A 262 -7.73 16.88 2.04
N GLY A 263 -7.77 17.99 1.29
CA GLY A 263 -8.74 19.07 1.45
C GLY A 263 -10.19 18.67 1.11
N ALA A 264 -10.37 17.70 0.22
CA ALA A 264 -11.66 17.05 -0.06
C ALA A 264 -12.10 16.12 1.08
N GLY A 265 -11.21 15.81 2.03
CA GLY A 265 -11.52 14.98 3.18
C GLY A 265 -10.98 13.55 3.11
N VAL A 266 -10.08 13.24 2.18
CA VAL A 266 -9.28 12.00 2.27
C VAL A 266 -8.39 12.08 3.51
N ASP A 267 -8.58 11.14 4.43
CA ASP A 267 -7.92 11.14 5.73
C ASP A 267 -6.53 10.46 5.67
N ALA A 268 -6.35 9.49 4.77
CA ALA A 268 -5.06 8.83 4.49
C ALA A 268 -4.93 8.39 3.02
N LEU A 269 -3.71 8.18 2.53
CA LEU A 269 -3.46 7.69 1.18
C LEU A 269 -2.35 6.65 1.11
N ASN A 270 -2.41 5.78 0.11
CA ASN A 270 -1.38 4.77 -0.19
C ASN A 270 -0.60 5.12 -1.46
N VAL A 271 0.72 4.98 -1.38
CA VAL A 271 1.67 5.08 -2.50
C VAL A 271 2.61 3.87 -2.42
N ALA A 272 2.84 3.19 -3.54
CA ALA A 272 3.63 1.96 -3.55
C ALA A 272 4.51 1.84 -4.81
N PRO A 273 3.98 1.48 -6.00
CA PRO A 273 4.79 1.20 -7.17
C PRO A 273 5.74 2.36 -7.58
N GLU A 274 5.38 3.62 -7.32
CA GLU A 274 6.26 4.75 -7.58
C GLU A 274 7.60 4.61 -6.85
N PHE A 275 7.62 4.17 -5.60
CA PHE A 275 8.87 4.07 -4.84
C PHE A 275 9.83 3.03 -5.45
N GLY A 276 9.29 1.95 -6.02
CA GLY A 276 10.09 0.98 -6.78
C GLY A 276 10.68 1.58 -8.05
N VAL A 277 9.89 2.41 -8.76
CA VAL A 277 10.34 3.13 -9.97
C VAL A 277 11.38 4.20 -9.65
N VAL A 278 11.20 4.95 -8.56
CA VAL A 278 12.15 5.96 -8.07
C VAL A 278 13.49 5.31 -7.77
N GLU A 279 13.51 4.21 -7.02
CA GLU A 279 14.73 3.46 -6.73
C GLU A 279 15.37 2.93 -8.01
N THR A 280 14.58 2.37 -8.92
CA THR A 280 15.08 1.83 -10.19
C THR A 280 15.79 2.92 -10.98
N ARG A 281 15.14 4.08 -11.14
CA ARG A 281 15.70 5.24 -11.85
C ARG A 281 16.96 5.76 -11.14
N ALA A 282 17.00 5.75 -9.80
CA ALA A 282 18.18 6.14 -9.04
C ALA A 282 19.36 5.19 -9.31
N PHE A 283 19.11 3.88 -9.26
CA PHE A 283 20.12 2.87 -9.53
C PHE A 283 20.70 2.99 -10.95
N LEU A 284 19.84 3.16 -11.95
CA LEU A 284 20.26 3.37 -13.34
C LEU A 284 21.15 4.62 -13.49
N ARG A 285 20.75 5.76 -12.89
CA ARG A 285 21.59 6.97 -12.89
C ARG A 285 22.95 6.75 -12.23
N LEU A 286 23.00 5.96 -11.16
CA LEU A 286 24.25 5.64 -10.49
C LEU A 286 25.15 4.76 -11.38
N LEU A 287 24.58 3.74 -12.03
CA LEU A 287 25.33 2.91 -12.98
C LEU A 287 25.88 3.74 -14.15
N ASP A 288 25.08 4.64 -14.71
CA ASP A 288 25.51 5.56 -15.77
C ASP A 288 26.66 6.47 -15.31
N ARG A 289 26.54 7.06 -14.10
CA ARG A 289 27.58 7.89 -13.48
C ARG A 289 28.90 7.14 -13.30
N LEU A 290 28.83 5.86 -12.91
CA LEU A 290 29.99 5.01 -12.68
C LEU A 290 30.55 4.38 -13.98
N GLY A 291 29.92 4.64 -15.14
CA GLY A 291 30.31 4.06 -16.42
C GLY A 291 30.05 2.56 -16.54
N LEU A 292 29.07 2.02 -15.80
CA LEU A 292 28.75 0.60 -15.70
C LEU A 292 27.66 0.18 -16.69
N THR A 293 27.89 0.44 -17.98
CA THR A 293 26.90 0.17 -19.05
C THR A 293 26.49 -1.31 -19.11
N ALA A 294 27.44 -2.24 -18.97
CA ALA A 294 27.13 -3.67 -19.01
C ALA A 294 26.21 -4.13 -17.85
N GLN A 295 26.42 -3.59 -16.65
CA GLN A 295 25.60 -3.86 -15.47
C GLN A 295 24.21 -3.25 -15.63
N ARG A 296 24.14 -2.03 -16.17
CA ARG A 296 22.88 -1.35 -16.49
C ARG A 296 22.04 -2.17 -17.47
N ASP A 297 22.64 -2.59 -18.57
CA ASP A 297 21.93 -3.33 -19.61
C ASP A 297 21.50 -4.72 -19.12
N ALA A 298 22.34 -5.38 -18.31
CA ALA A 298 21.99 -6.65 -17.67
C ALA A 298 20.81 -6.51 -16.70
N PHE A 299 20.79 -5.45 -15.90
CA PHE A 299 19.68 -5.17 -14.98
C PHE A 299 18.37 -4.89 -15.73
N LEU A 300 18.42 -4.04 -16.76
CA LEU A 300 17.25 -3.74 -17.59
C LEU A 300 16.71 -5.00 -18.30
N ALA A 301 17.61 -5.84 -18.81
CA ALA A 301 17.23 -7.10 -19.45
C ALA A 301 16.53 -8.06 -18.47
N GLU A 302 17.06 -8.22 -17.26
CA GLU A 302 16.46 -9.03 -16.19
C GLU A 302 15.06 -8.52 -15.81
N ALA A 303 14.96 -7.21 -15.54
CA ALA A 303 13.69 -6.57 -15.16
C ALA A 303 12.64 -6.69 -16.28
N TYR A 304 13.03 -6.49 -17.54
CA TYR A 304 12.15 -6.66 -18.69
C TYR A 304 11.67 -8.12 -18.83
N ALA A 305 12.59 -9.08 -18.72
CA ALA A 305 12.32 -10.51 -18.87
C ALA A 305 11.33 -11.03 -17.82
N SER A 306 11.27 -10.43 -16.63
CA SER A 306 10.28 -10.76 -15.59
C SER A 306 8.83 -10.69 -16.09
N GLY A 307 8.55 -9.78 -17.03
CA GLY A 307 7.21 -9.58 -17.57
C GLY A 307 6.19 -9.02 -16.57
N LEU A 308 6.62 -8.65 -15.36
CA LEU A 308 5.75 -8.13 -14.29
C LEU A 308 5.31 -6.68 -14.53
N TRP A 309 5.86 -6.02 -15.56
CA TRP A 309 5.40 -4.73 -16.08
C TRP A 309 4.04 -4.82 -16.79
N ARG A 310 3.64 -5.99 -17.32
CA ARG A 310 2.47 -6.11 -18.21
C ARG A 310 1.16 -5.58 -17.62
N LYS A 311 0.91 -5.82 -16.33
CA LYS A 311 -0.33 -5.37 -15.67
C LYS A 311 -0.43 -3.85 -15.52
N TRP A 312 0.68 -3.14 -15.65
CA TRP A 312 0.76 -1.70 -15.49
C TRP A 312 0.60 -0.95 -16.82
N MET A 313 0.69 -1.63 -17.96
CA MET A 313 0.73 -0.97 -19.26
C MET A 313 -0.64 -0.54 -19.76
N ALA A 314 -0.69 0.60 -20.46
CA ALA A 314 -1.85 0.96 -21.26
C ALA A 314 -2.03 -0.04 -22.42
N PRO A 315 -3.27 -0.33 -22.87
CA PRO A 315 -3.53 -1.19 -24.02
C PRO A 315 -2.85 -0.73 -25.32
N ASP A 316 -2.71 0.58 -25.49
CA ASP A 316 -2.12 1.27 -26.64
C ASP A 316 -0.77 1.93 -26.28
N THR A 317 -0.05 1.35 -25.31
CA THR A 317 1.22 1.88 -24.81
C THR A 317 2.25 2.12 -25.92
N THR A 318 2.93 3.27 -25.81
CA THR A 318 4.11 3.60 -26.64
C THR A 318 5.43 3.40 -25.88
N ALA A 319 5.35 2.87 -24.66
CA ALA A 319 6.50 2.62 -23.81
C ALA A 319 7.53 1.71 -24.47
N THR A 320 8.80 2.05 -24.30
CA THR A 320 9.93 1.23 -24.76
C THR A 320 10.15 0.04 -23.84
N ASP A 321 11.00 -0.91 -24.26
CA ASP A 321 11.43 -2.01 -23.40
C ASP A 321 12.19 -1.50 -22.16
N THR A 322 12.87 -0.35 -22.28
CA THR A 322 13.51 0.30 -21.14
C THR A 322 12.47 0.84 -20.16
N ASP A 323 11.40 1.47 -20.62
CA ASP A 323 10.33 1.98 -19.73
C ASP A 323 9.66 0.83 -18.98
N ARG A 324 9.38 -0.27 -19.69
CA ARG A 324 8.84 -1.52 -19.11
C ARG A 324 9.78 -2.11 -18.06
N ALA A 325 11.08 -2.16 -18.34
CA ALA A 325 12.09 -2.62 -17.39
C ALA A 325 12.13 -1.71 -16.15
N VAL A 326 12.03 -0.40 -16.32
CA VAL A 326 12.01 0.56 -15.19
C VAL A 326 10.80 0.33 -14.29
N ILE A 327 9.62 0.11 -14.86
CA ILE A 327 8.40 -0.23 -14.10
C ILE A 327 8.58 -1.54 -13.31
N ALA A 328 9.22 -2.54 -13.92
CA ALA A 328 9.41 -3.85 -13.32
C ALA A 328 10.64 -4.00 -12.40
N GLY A 329 11.54 -3.01 -12.34
CA GLY A 329 12.85 -3.14 -11.69
C GLY A 329 12.78 -3.64 -10.25
N HIS A 330 11.80 -3.16 -9.48
CA HIS A 330 11.63 -3.55 -8.08
C HIS A 330 11.29 -5.03 -7.85
N TYR A 331 10.74 -5.72 -8.86
CA TYR A 331 10.43 -7.15 -8.73
C TYR A 331 11.67 -8.04 -8.78
N VAL A 332 12.80 -7.53 -9.27
CA VAL A 332 14.04 -8.32 -9.44
C VAL A 332 15.11 -7.99 -8.42
N TYR A 333 14.86 -7.09 -7.47
CA TYR A 333 15.83 -6.74 -6.42
C TYR A 333 16.22 -7.93 -5.54
N GLY A 334 15.29 -8.87 -5.29
CA GLY A 334 15.57 -10.09 -4.54
C GLY A 334 16.33 -11.17 -5.33
N SER A 335 16.68 -10.93 -6.60
CA SER A 335 17.34 -11.92 -7.45
C SER A 335 18.86 -11.99 -7.19
N ALA A 336 19.44 -13.18 -7.34
CA ALA A 336 20.90 -13.35 -7.32
C ALA A 336 21.59 -12.48 -8.39
N LYS A 337 20.94 -12.31 -9.55
CA LYS A 337 21.47 -11.49 -10.64
C LYS A 337 21.60 -10.02 -10.24
N PHE A 338 20.58 -9.47 -9.59
CA PHE A 338 20.64 -8.10 -9.08
C PHE A 338 21.70 -7.95 -7.99
N ALA A 339 21.84 -8.93 -7.09
CA ALA A 339 22.88 -8.91 -6.06
C ALA A 339 24.30 -8.79 -6.66
N GLU A 340 24.61 -9.57 -7.70
CA GLU A 340 25.89 -9.47 -8.44
C GLU A 340 26.09 -8.08 -9.05
N ILE A 341 25.07 -7.54 -9.71
CA ILE A 341 25.11 -6.22 -10.36
C ILE A 341 25.35 -5.12 -9.32
N LYS A 342 24.63 -5.17 -8.20
CA LYS A 342 24.73 -4.22 -7.09
C LYS A 342 26.10 -4.31 -6.39
N GLU A 343 26.68 -5.49 -6.25
CA GLU A 343 28.03 -5.66 -5.70
C GLU A 343 29.09 -4.98 -6.56
N VAL A 344 29.00 -5.12 -7.90
CA VAL A 344 29.90 -4.41 -8.83
C VAL A 344 29.71 -2.89 -8.71
N ALA A 345 28.47 -2.42 -8.64
CA ALA A 345 28.17 -1.01 -8.43
C ALA A 345 28.77 -0.49 -7.12
N ALA A 346 28.62 -1.24 -6.02
CA ALA A 346 29.16 -0.88 -4.72
C ALA A 346 30.69 -0.75 -4.75
N LYS A 347 31.40 -1.72 -5.34
CA LYS A 347 32.87 -1.65 -5.49
C LYS A 347 33.32 -0.43 -6.30
N ALA A 348 32.59 -0.10 -7.37
CA ALA A 348 32.91 1.06 -8.19
C ALA A 348 32.64 2.38 -7.46
N ALA A 349 31.53 2.44 -6.70
CA ALA A 349 31.06 3.61 -5.96
C ALA A 349 31.98 4.05 -4.81
N ILE A 350 32.77 3.12 -4.23
CA ILE A 350 33.76 3.42 -3.17
C ILE A 350 34.71 4.56 -3.59
N ARG A 351 35.12 4.59 -4.86
CA ARG A 351 36.04 5.63 -5.38
C ARG A 351 35.44 7.04 -5.35
N GLU A 352 34.12 7.13 -5.32
CA GLU A 352 33.38 8.39 -5.23
C GLU A 352 32.82 8.66 -3.83
N GLY A 353 33.13 7.80 -2.85
CA GLY A 353 32.60 7.92 -1.49
C GLY A 353 31.09 7.70 -1.39
N ILE A 354 30.50 6.97 -2.34
CA ILE A 354 29.06 6.69 -2.39
C ILE A 354 28.78 5.31 -1.79
N ASP A 355 27.93 5.27 -0.77
CA ASP A 355 27.26 4.04 -0.35
C ASP A 355 26.00 3.83 -1.18
N VAL A 356 25.89 2.69 -1.86
CA VAL A 356 24.83 2.44 -2.84
C VAL A 356 23.46 2.41 -2.18
N ASP A 357 23.32 1.72 -1.05
CA ASP A 357 22.03 1.61 -0.36
C ASP A 357 21.58 2.94 0.23
N THR A 358 22.49 3.71 0.82
CA THR A 358 22.22 5.08 1.26
C THR A 358 21.74 5.95 0.09
N TYR A 359 22.42 5.90 -1.06
CA TYR A 359 22.04 6.68 -2.24
C TYR A 359 20.64 6.31 -2.76
N LEU A 360 20.32 5.02 -2.81
CA LEU A 360 19.01 4.52 -3.26
C LEU A 360 17.90 4.86 -2.26
N ARG A 361 18.13 4.59 -0.96
CA ARG A 361 17.22 4.94 0.14
C ARG A 361 16.91 6.43 0.13
N ASP A 362 17.91 7.29 -0.03
CA ASP A 362 17.70 8.75 0.03
C ASP A 362 16.85 9.25 -1.14
N ALA A 363 16.99 8.67 -2.33
CA ALA A 363 16.10 8.97 -3.46
C ALA A 363 14.64 8.59 -3.17
N VAL A 364 14.40 7.43 -2.55
CA VAL A 364 13.06 7.01 -2.14
C VAL A 364 12.53 7.89 -0.99
N ALA A 365 13.39 8.24 -0.04
CA ALA A 365 13.04 9.09 1.10
C ALA A 365 12.60 10.49 0.63
N GLU A 366 13.22 11.06 -0.40
CA GLU A 366 12.80 12.31 -1.02
C GLU A 366 11.40 12.20 -1.63
N ALA A 367 11.09 11.10 -2.31
CA ALA A 367 9.77 10.86 -2.86
C ALA A 367 8.70 10.72 -1.76
N ILE A 368 8.98 9.96 -0.69
CA ILE A 368 8.08 9.85 0.48
C ILE A 368 7.88 11.23 1.13
N GLU A 369 8.96 12.01 1.31
CA GLU A 369 8.91 13.34 1.92
C GLU A 369 7.99 14.29 1.15
N ARG A 370 7.95 14.20 -0.19
CA ARG A 370 7.04 15.00 -1.02
C ARG A 370 5.57 14.77 -0.68
N TYR A 371 5.18 13.51 -0.44
CA TYR A 371 3.83 13.17 0.01
C TYR A 371 3.58 13.60 1.45
N ALA A 372 4.51 13.27 2.35
CA ALA A 372 4.39 13.60 3.77
C ALA A 372 4.32 15.13 4.03
N ALA A 373 5.00 15.94 3.22
CA ALA A 373 4.97 17.40 3.29
C ALA A 373 3.67 18.00 2.72
N ALA A 374 2.99 17.29 1.82
CA ALA A 374 1.71 17.73 1.25
C ALA A 374 0.52 17.36 2.14
N LEU A 375 0.67 16.39 3.04
CA LEU A 375 -0.36 15.97 3.99
C LEU A 375 -0.31 16.80 5.28
N PRO A 376 -1.47 17.04 5.93
CA PRO A 376 -1.50 17.63 7.26
C PRO A 376 -0.85 16.71 8.29
N HIS A 377 -0.36 17.28 9.39
CA HIS A 377 0.09 16.48 10.53
C HIS A 377 -1.07 15.61 11.06
N PRO A 378 -0.83 14.33 11.38
CA PRO A 378 -1.84 13.47 11.98
C PRO A 378 -2.28 14.04 13.33
N VAL A 379 -3.57 13.95 13.62
CA VAL A 379 -4.13 14.31 14.93
C VAL A 379 -4.14 13.02 15.77
N PRO A 380 -3.45 12.97 16.92
CA PRO A 380 -3.40 11.76 17.75
C PRO A 380 -4.81 11.26 18.08
N SER A 381 -5.08 9.98 17.81
CA SER A 381 -6.31 9.34 18.28
C SER A 381 -6.23 9.14 19.80
N PRO A 382 -7.28 9.47 20.58
CA PRO A 382 -7.31 9.19 22.02
C PRO A 382 -7.11 7.71 22.37
N LEU A 383 -7.29 6.80 21.39
CA LEU A 383 -7.17 5.36 21.56
C LEU A 383 -5.71 4.86 21.57
N ALA A 384 -4.73 5.69 21.16
CA ALA A 384 -3.31 5.30 21.10
C ALA A 384 -2.54 5.48 22.43
N VAL A 385 -3.19 5.91 23.52
CA VAL A 385 -2.54 6.14 24.82
C VAL A 385 -2.71 4.95 25.79
N ALA A 386 -3.40 3.89 25.38
CA ALA A 386 -3.59 2.69 26.19
C ALA A 386 -2.70 1.54 25.70
N GLY A 387 -1.41 1.58 26.02
CA GLY A 387 -0.48 0.50 25.68
C GLY A 387 0.96 0.85 25.97
N ASN A 388 1.31 0.96 27.25
CA ASN A 388 2.67 0.83 27.76
C ASN A 388 2.73 -0.40 28.65
#